data_AF-A0A7J9I3R4-F1
#
_entry.id   AF-A0A7J9I3R4-F1
#
_cell.length_a   1.000
_cell.length_b   1.000
_cell.length_c   1.000
_cell.angle_alpha   90.00
_cell.angle_beta   90.00
_cell.angle_gamma   90.00
#
_symmetry.space_group_name_H-M   'P 1'
#
loop_
_entity.id
_entity.type
_entity.pdbx_description
1 polymer ?
#
loop_
_entity_poly.entity_id
_entity_poly.type
_entity_poly.pdbx_seq_one_letter_code
_entity_poly.pdbx_strand_id
1 'polypeptide(L)'
;MFTAMAVEAARMREETRRMNELLRSLQLALREKAKEYEMLKKKKQSMVAKEAPKLKMVDDFMLFLAAIDKNDGENALNFDEKAMMNSILAMMNGGNNGELAADGGKKEA
;
A
#
# COMPACT_ATOMS: atom_id res chain seq x y z
N MET A 1 36.76 -49.06 13.07
CA MET A 1 35.45 -48.45 13.43
C MET A 1 35.53 -46.94 13.71
N PHE A 2 36.62 -46.40 14.25
CA PHE A 2 36.74 -44.95 14.57
C PHE A 2 36.62 -44.00 13.36
N THR A 3 37.07 -44.41 12.18
CA THR A 3 37.05 -43.58 10.96
C THR A 3 35.64 -43.37 10.40
N ALA A 4 34.79 -44.42 10.38
CA ALA A 4 33.42 -44.30 9.92
C ALA A 4 32.58 -43.37 10.82
N MET A 5 32.76 -43.45 12.15
CA MET A 5 32.09 -42.54 13.09
C MET A 5 32.50 -41.08 12.92
N ALA A 6 33.77 -40.80 12.62
CA ALA A 6 34.24 -39.43 12.39
C ALA A 6 33.66 -38.82 11.10
N VAL A 7 33.54 -39.63 10.04
CA VAL A 7 32.91 -39.21 8.78
C VAL A 7 31.42 -38.91 8.97
N GLU A 8 30.70 -39.79 9.68
CA GLU A 8 29.29 -39.57 10.00
C GLU A 8 29.09 -38.29 10.82
N ALA A 9 29.93 -38.05 11.83
CA ALA A 9 29.87 -36.85 12.66
C ALA A 9 30.18 -35.57 11.86
N ALA A 10 31.13 -35.62 10.91
CA ALA A 10 31.42 -34.49 10.02
C ALA A 10 30.24 -34.19 9.08
N ARG A 11 29.60 -35.24 8.53
CA ARG A 11 28.41 -35.10 7.70
C ARG A 11 27.25 -34.44 8.45
N MET A 12 26.97 -34.90 9.67
CA MET A 12 25.90 -34.33 10.52
C MET A 12 26.15 -32.85 10.86
N ARG A 13 27.41 -32.47 11.11
CA ARG A 13 27.78 -31.06 11.33
C ARG A 13 27.55 -30.21 10.08
N GLU A 14 27.91 -30.72 8.92
CA GLU A 14 27.72 -30.01 7.64
C GLU A 14 26.23 -29.87 7.28
N GLU A 15 25.42 -30.90 7.49
CA GLU A 15 23.96 -30.84 7.31
C GLU A 15 23.33 -29.81 8.27
N THR A 16 23.76 -29.80 9.54
CA THR A 16 23.32 -28.79 10.52
C THR A 16 23.72 -27.37 10.10
N ARG A 17 24.94 -27.18 9.58
CA ARG A 17 25.41 -25.88 9.08
C ARG A 17 24.54 -25.39 7.93
N ARG A 18 24.28 -26.25 6.93
CA ARG A 18 23.43 -25.92 5.77
C ARG A 18 22.02 -25.56 6.19
N MET A 19 21.44 -26.32 7.12
CA MET A 19 20.10 -26.05 7.62
C MET A 19 20.01 -24.70 8.35
N ASN A 20 21.04 -24.36 9.12
CA ASN A 20 21.14 -23.05 9.78
C ASN A 20 21.31 -21.90 8.79
N GLU A 21 22.11 -22.07 7.74
CA GLU A 21 22.29 -21.07 6.67
C GLU A 21 20.97 -20.85 5.90
N LEU A 22 20.26 -21.93 5.56
CA LEU A 22 18.93 -21.86 4.93
C LEU A 22 17.90 -21.17 5.84
N LEU A 23 17.90 -21.47 7.14
CA LEU A 23 17.00 -20.81 8.08
C LEU A 23 17.26 -19.30 8.13
N ARG A 24 18.53 -18.89 8.16
CA ARG A 24 18.91 -17.47 8.13
C ARG A 24 18.46 -16.79 6.84
N SER A 25 18.66 -17.42 5.68
CA SER A 25 18.23 -16.83 4.40
C SER A 25 16.71 -16.68 4.33
N LEU A 26 15.96 -17.69 4.81
CA LEU A 26 14.50 -17.63 4.87
C LEU A 26 14.01 -16.54 5.85
N GLN A 27 14.64 -16.39 7.01
CA GLN A 27 14.31 -15.32 7.96
C GLN A 27 14.55 -13.93 7.37
N LEU A 28 15.65 -13.74 6.63
CA LEU A 28 15.94 -12.48 5.96
C LEU A 28 14.91 -12.19 4.85
N ALA A 29 14.63 -13.17 4.00
CA ALA A 29 13.63 -13.02 2.93
C ALA A 29 12.24 -12.70 3.49
N LEU A 30 11.84 -13.37 4.58
CA LEU A 30 10.57 -13.10 5.26
C LEU A 30 10.52 -11.68 5.81
N ARG A 31 11.62 -11.20 6.40
CA ARG A 31 11.71 -9.84 6.94
C ARG A 31 11.62 -8.78 5.84
N GLU A 32 12.23 -9.03 4.68
CA GLU A 32 12.12 -8.15 3.52
C GLU A 32 10.69 -8.10 2.97
N LYS A 33 10.06 -9.27 2.81
CA LYS A 33 8.66 -9.35 2.39
C LYS A 33 7.70 -8.67 3.37
N ALA A 34 7.95 -8.76 4.67
CA ALA A 34 7.18 -8.03 5.68
C ALA A 34 7.29 -6.52 5.52
N LYS A 35 8.48 -6.00 5.21
CA LYS A 35 8.68 -4.56 4.94
C LYS A 35 7.95 -4.13 3.67
N GLU A 36 8.08 -4.89 2.58
CA GLU A 36 7.35 -4.62 1.33
C GLU A 36 5.84 -4.58 1.55
N TYR A 37 5.31 -5.55 2.30
CA TYR A 37 3.90 -5.61 2.64
C TYR A 37 3.44 -4.37 3.41
N GLU A 38 4.20 -3.94 4.42
CA GLU A 38 3.87 -2.74 5.19
C GLU A 38 3.92 -1.46 4.33
N MET A 39 4.89 -1.35 3.41
CA MET A 39 4.93 -0.23 2.46
C MET A 39 3.71 -0.24 1.54
N LEU A 40 3.34 -1.40 1.00
CA LEU A 40 2.19 -1.55 0.13
C LEU A 40 0.88 -1.25 0.86
N LYS A 41 0.76 -1.70 2.11
CA LYS A 41 -0.38 -1.40 2.98
C LYS A 41 -0.54 0.10 3.20
N LYS A 42 0.54 0.82 3.51
CA LYS A 42 0.52 2.29 3.64
C LYS A 42 0.15 2.98 2.34
N LYS A 43 0.70 2.52 1.20
CA LYS A 43 0.36 3.05 -0.13
C LYS A 43 -1.11 2.85 -0.44
N LYS A 44 -1.66 1.66 -0.19
CA LYS A 44 -3.09 1.37 -0.32
C LYS A 44 -3.94 2.32 0.53
N GLN A 45 -3.61 2.50 1.80
CA GLN A 45 -4.32 3.41 2.69
C GLN A 45 -4.28 4.86 2.18
N SER A 46 -3.13 5.31 1.67
CA SER A 46 -3.00 6.64 1.07
C SER A 46 -3.86 6.79 -0.19
N MET A 47 -3.89 5.80 -1.08
CA MET A 47 -4.74 5.81 -2.28
C MET A 47 -6.22 5.87 -1.91
N VAL A 48 -6.66 5.02 -0.97
CA VAL A 48 -8.04 5.04 -0.47
C VAL A 48 -8.39 6.39 0.14
N ALA A 49 -7.50 7.00 0.92
CA ALA A 49 -7.72 8.32 1.50
C ALA A 49 -7.79 9.44 0.45
N LYS A 50 -7.09 9.29 -0.69
CA LYS A 50 -7.19 10.23 -1.82
C LYS A 50 -8.50 10.05 -2.62
N GLU A 51 -9.06 8.85 -2.66
CA GLU A 51 -10.29 8.55 -3.40
C GLU A 51 -11.56 8.79 -2.57
N ALA A 52 -11.52 8.59 -1.25
CA ALA A 52 -12.68 8.75 -0.38
C ALA A 52 -13.37 10.13 -0.49
N PRO A 53 -12.66 11.27 -0.58
CA PRO A 53 -13.29 12.57 -0.80
C PRO A 53 -14.01 12.66 -2.15
N LYS A 54 -13.49 11.99 -3.19
CA LYS A 54 -14.12 11.96 -4.52
C LYS A 54 -15.44 11.21 -4.50
N LEU A 55 -15.44 10.05 -3.82
CA LEU A 55 -16.65 9.23 -3.68
C LEU A 55 -17.71 9.97 -2.88
N LYS A 56 -17.32 10.56 -1.74
CA LYS A 56 -18.23 11.36 -0.91
C LYS A 56 -18.83 12.53 -1.69
N MET A 57 -18.04 13.24 -2.51
CA MET A 57 -18.56 14.33 -3.34
C MET A 57 -19.64 13.86 -4.32
N VAL A 58 -19.46 12.68 -4.94
CA VAL A 58 -20.47 12.09 -5.84
C VAL A 58 -21.73 11.71 -5.05
N ASP A 59 -21.59 11.10 -3.88
CA ASP A 59 -22.72 10.72 -3.03
C ASP A 59 -23.52 11.94 -2.58
N ASP A 60 -22.84 12.99 -2.10
CA ASP A 60 -23.46 14.26 -1.66
C ASP A 60 -24.21 14.94 -2.83
N PHE A 61 -23.65 14.90 -4.05
CA PHE A 61 -24.30 15.45 -5.24
C PHE A 61 -25.53 14.63 -5.67
N MET A 62 -25.47 13.30 -5.61
CA MET A 62 -26.62 12.44 -5.94
C MET A 62 -27.77 12.63 -4.94
N LEU A 63 -27.46 12.83 -3.64
CA LEU A 63 -28.46 13.15 -2.63
C LEU A 63 -29.13 14.50 -2.90
N PHE A 64 -28.37 15.51 -3.34
CA PHE A 64 -28.91 16.80 -3.75
C PHE A 64 -29.87 16.67 -4.95
N LEU A 65 -29.46 15.95 -6.01
CA LEU A 65 -30.35 15.69 -7.15
C LEU A 65 -31.63 14.98 -6.73
N ALA A 66 -31.51 13.96 -5.87
CA ALA A 66 -32.68 13.24 -5.36
C ALA A 66 -33.62 14.12 -4.50
N ALA A 67 -33.08 15.12 -3.79
CA ALA A 67 -33.88 16.09 -3.04
C ALA A 67 -34.63 17.03 -4.00
N ILE A 68 -33.99 17.49 -5.08
CA ILE A 68 -34.63 18.27 -6.15
C ILE A 68 -35.78 17.47 -6.78
N ASP A 69 -35.53 16.21 -7.16
CA ASP A 69 -36.53 15.35 -7.80
C ASP A 69 -37.76 15.13 -6.92
N LYS A 70 -37.57 15.11 -5.59
CA LYS A 70 -38.63 14.97 -4.59
C LYS A 70 -39.29 16.29 -4.19
N ASN A 71 -38.84 17.41 -4.75
CA ASN A 71 -39.24 18.77 -4.35
C ASN A 71 -39.03 19.02 -2.84
N ASP A 72 -38.01 18.38 -2.26
CA ASP A 72 -37.62 18.50 -0.87
C ASP A 72 -36.65 19.69 -0.72
N GLY A 73 -37.24 20.88 -0.67
CA GLY A 73 -36.50 22.14 -0.61
C GLY A 73 -35.61 22.27 0.62
N GLU A 74 -35.97 21.67 1.76
CA GLU A 74 -35.15 21.72 2.96
C GLU A 74 -33.85 20.91 2.77
N ASN A 75 -33.93 19.70 2.23
CA ASN A 75 -32.74 18.89 1.95
C ASN A 75 -31.93 19.42 0.78
N ALA A 76 -32.55 20.02 -0.23
CA ALA A 76 -31.84 20.65 -1.34
C ALA A 76 -31.03 21.88 -0.89
N LEU A 77 -31.55 22.67 0.07
CA LEU A 77 -30.84 23.83 0.63
C LEU A 77 -29.65 23.46 1.53
N ASN A 78 -29.60 22.23 2.02
CA ASN A 78 -28.47 21.72 2.82
C ASN A 78 -27.24 21.37 1.95
N PHE A 79 -27.35 21.45 0.62
CA PHE A 79 -26.23 21.21 -0.27
C PHE A 79 -25.21 22.36 -0.25
N ASP A 80 -23.99 22.05 0.20
CA ASP A 80 -22.91 23.03 0.26
C ASP A 80 -22.14 23.08 -1.08
N GLU A 81 -22.67 23.87 -2.03
CA GLU A 81 -22.06 24.12 -3.34
C GLU A 81 -20.61 24.62 -3.21
N LYS A 82 -20.32 25.43 -2.20
CA LYS A 82 -18.98 26.01 -1.99
C LYS A 82 -18.00 24.94 -1.56
N ALA A 83 -18.39 24.04 -0.66
CA ALA A 83 -17.57 22.90 -0.28
C ALA A 83 -17.30 21.96 -1.48
N MET A 84 -18.30 21.74 -2.35
CA MET A 84 -18.11 20.96 -3.58
C MET A 84 -17.13 21.63 -4.54
N MET A 85 -17.30 22.92 -4.83
CA MET A 85 -16.39 23.66 -5.70
C MET A 85 -14.95 23.68 -5.16
N ASN A 86 -14.78 23.87 -3.85
CA ASN A 86 -13.46 23.79 -3.21
C ASN A 86 -12.84 22.39 -3.33
N SER A 87 -13.65 21.33 -3.24
CA SER A 87 -13.20 19.94 -3.42
C SER A 87 -12.74 19.68 -4.86
N ILE A 88 -13.47 20.21 -5.85
CA ILE A 88 -13.08 20.15 -7.28
C ILE A 88 -11.77 20.89 -7.52
N LEU A 89 -11.64 22.12 -6.99
CA LEU A 89 -10.40 22.90 -7.10
C LEU A 89 -9.21 22.19 -6.44
N ALA A 90 -9.41 21.58 -5.28
CA ALA A 90 -8.38 20.79 -4.61
C ALA A 90 -7.95 19.58 -5.44
N MET A 91 -8.89 18.91 -6.13
CA MET A 91 -8.57 17.81 -7.03
C MET A 91 -7.80 18.27 -8.28
N MET A 92 -8.18 19.41 -8.87
CA MET A 92 -7.48 19.97 -10.03
C MET A 92 -6.04 20.39 -9.68
N ASN A 93 -5.84 21.00 -8.51
CA ASN A 93 -4.54 21.47 -8.05
C ASN A 93 -3.64 20.34 -7.49
N GLY A 94 -4.23 19.20 -7.08
CA GLY A 94 -3.50 18.04 -6.55
C GLY A 94 -3.07 17.00 -7.61
N GLY A 95 -3.34 17.24 -8.89
CA GLY A 95 -3.16 16.28 -9.99
C GLY A 95 -1.73 16.06 -10.49
N ASN A 96 -0.74 16.83 -10.00
CA ASN A 96 0.65 16.72 -10.45
C ASN A 96 1.59 16.85 -9.25
N ASN A 97 2.20 15.74 -8.82
CA ASN A 97 3.60 15.64 -8.34
C ASN A 97 3.87 14.31 -7.62
N GLY A 98 4.66 13.44 -8.27
CA GLY A 98 5.65 12.61 -7.58
C GLY A 98 5.34 11.12 -7.35
N GLU A 99 5.26 10.30 -8.41
CA GLU A 99 5.64 8.88 -8.31
C GLU A 99 5.99 8.28 -9.69
N LEU A 100 6.97 8.88 -10.37
CA LEU A 100 7.70 8.26 -11.50
C LEU A 100 9.22 8.39 -11.33
N ALA A 101 9.69 8.58 -10.09
CA ALA A 101 11.12 8.65 -9.78
C ALA A 101 11.46 7.70 -8.63
N ALA A 102 11.50 6.40 -8.92
CA ALA A 102 12.27 5.44 -8.15
C ALA A 102 12.56 4.19 -9.01
N ASP A 103 13.43 4.34 -10.00
CA ASP A 103 14.53 3.37 -10.11
C ASP A 103 15.77 4.08 -10.64
N GLY A 104 16.56 4.60 -9.70
CA GLY A 104 17.92 5.01 -9.94
C GLY A 104 18.79 3.77 -10.04
N GLY A 105 18.92 3.23 -11.25
CA GLY A 105 19.97 2.27 -11.59
C GLY A 105 21.34 2.96 -11.54
N LYS A 106 21.97 2.95 -10.37
CA LYS A 106 23.40 3.25 -10.22
C LYS A 106 24.20 1.95 -10.32
N LYS A 107 25.15 1.98 -11.27
CA LYS A 107 26.45 1.27 -11.35
C LYS A 107 26.47 -0.19 -11.81
N GLU A 108 27.10 -0.41 -12.97
CA GLU A 108 28.30 -1.26 -13.12
C GLU A 108 29.24 -0.49 -14.08
N ALA A 109 30.42 -0.05 -13.60
CA ALA A 109 31.73 -0.68 -13.72
C ALA A 109 32.44 -0.30 -15.03
#